data_AF-A0AAN8D2A7-F1
#
_entry.id   AF-A0AAN8D2A7-F1
#
_cell.length_a   1.000
_cell.length_b   1.000
_cell.length_c   1.000
_cell.angle_alpha   90.00
_cell.angle_beta   90.00
_cell.angle_gamma   90.00
#
_symmetry.space_group_name_H-M   'P 1'
#
loop_
_entity.id
_entity.type
_entity.pdbx_description
1 polymer ?
#
loop_
_entity_poly.entity_id
_entity_poly.type
_entity_poly.pdbx_seq_one_letter_code
_entity_poly.pdbx_strand_id
1 'polypeptide(L)'
;MSSVLSHNKDQPCVRKTLSDSSTSSTASTKSQKHEKLSRLSSSGSSDVSNDSSTNHAESYFLRRENRLSARKKAEEESANNDYKKMYEKALATNHRLKSRLETSKQELAMIQDQLQRTQKGRAEDCSSNMLETEKKESWSIKKRITDLEEQLKVKAELNMENQRLKDENGALIRVITKLSK
;
A
#
# COMPACT_ATOMS: atom_id res chain seq x y z
N MET A 1 -13.82 -30.63 16.37
CA MET A 1 -14.08 -29.26 16.87
C MET A 1 -13.08 -28.34 16.20
N SER A 2 -13.55 -27.51 15.27
CA SER A 2 -12.73 -26.58 14.50
C SER A 2 -12.60 -25.27 15.28
N SER A 3 -11.37 -24.84 15.58
CA SER A 3 -11.13 -23.52 16.17
C SER A 3 -10.35 -22.67 15.18
N VAL A 4 -10.96 -21.54 14.83
CA VAL A 4 -10.52 -20.58 13.83
C VAL A 4 -9.53 -19.62 14.48
N LEU A 5 -8.40 -19.45 13.81
CA LEU A 5 -7.32 -18.54 14.17
C LEU A 5 -7.82 -17.08 14.10
N SER A 6 -7.99 -16.43 15.25
CA SER A 6 -8.40 -15.02 15.33
C SER A 6 -7.15 -14.13 15.34
N HIS A 7 -6.89 -13.44 14.24
CA HIS A 7 -5.86 -12.40 14.15
C HIS A 7 -6.47 -11.03 14.49
N ASN A 8 -6.27 -10.59 15.74
CA ASN A 8 -6.42 -9.19 16.12
C ASN A 8 -5.15 -8.44 15.71
N LYS A 9 -5.29 -7.43 14.85
CA LYS A 9 -4.22 -6.49 14.54
C LYS A 9 -4.79 -5.10 14.58
N ASP A 10 -4.64 -4.46 15.73
CA ASP A 10 -4.84 -3.03 15.92
C ASP A 10 -3.85 -2.25 15.05
N GLN A 11 -4.36 -1.34 14.22
CA GLN A 11 -3.59 -0.25 13.65
C GLN A 11 -4.45 1.03 13.73
N PRO A 12 -3.91 2.15 14.25
CA PRO A 12 -4.70 3.35 14.51
C PRO A 12 -5.12 4.05 13.21
N CYS A 13 -6.41 4.31 13.10
CA CYS A 13 -7.04 5.08 12.04
C CYS A 13 -6.67 6.57 12.16
N VAL A 14 -5.79 7.05 11.28
CA VAL A 14 -5.55 8.50 11.11
C VAL A 14 -6.69 9.08 10.28
N ARG A 15 -7.75 9.52 10.97
CA ARG A 15 -8.89 10.22 10.37
C ARG A 15 -8.52 11.70 10.18
N LYS A 16 -8.16 12.10 8.94
CA LYS A 16 -8.10 13.51 8.53
C LYS A 16 -9.52 14.03 8.36
N THR A 17 -10.02 14.77 9.33
CA THR A 17 -11.24 15.58 9.22
C THR A 17 -10.87 16.95 8.64
N LEU A 18 -11.27 17.23 7.41
CA LEU A 18 -11.36 18.58 6.87
C LEU A 18 -12.74 19.11 7.27
N SER A 19 -12.77 20.07 8.20
CA SER A 19 -13.96 20.83 8.57
C SER A 19 -13.91 22.15 7.81
N ASP A 20 -14.79 22.30 6.82
CA ASP A 20 -15.21 23.60 6.30
C ASP A 20 -16.46 24.03 7.08
N SER A 21 -16.36 25.11 7.85
CA SER A 21 -17.51 25.84 8.37
C SER A 21 -17.24 27.33 8.28
N SER A 22 -18.03 28.01 7.45
CA SER A 22 -18.17 29.46 7.41
C SER A 22 -19.02 29.94 8.58
N THR A 23 -18.59 31.01 9.27
CA THR A 23 -19.44 32.12 9.77
C THR A 23 -18.53 33.13 10.46
N SER A 24 -18.32 34.28 9.81
CA SER A 24 -17.64 35.44 10.41
C SER A 24 -18.69 36.49 10.80
N SER A 25 -18.80 36.80 12.09
CA SER A 25 -19.46 38.01 12.56
C SER A 25 -19.02 38.35 13.99
N THR A 26 -18.19 39.38 14.15
CA THR A 26 -18.28 40.32 15.28
C THR A 26 -17.69 41.67 14.88
N ALA A 27 -18.38 42.70 15.37
CA ALA A 27 -18.24 44.09 14.98
C ALA A 27 -16.99 44.76 15.56
N SER A 28 -16.40 45.68 14.79
CA SER A 28 -15.58 46.76 15.34
C SER A 28 -16.04 48.09 14.72
N THR A 29 -16.51 48.96 15.60
CA THR A 29 -16.83 50.35 15.32
C THR A 29 -15.54 51.12 15.14
N LYS A 30 -15.39 51.86 14.03
CA LYS A 30 -14.65 53.12 13.99
C LYS A 30 -14.93 53.89 12.69
N SER A 31 -15.23 55.16 12.93
CA SER A 31 -15.53 56.24 12.00
C SER A 31 -14.40 56.50 11.01
N GLN A 32 -14.73 56.67 9.72
CA GLN A 32 -13.93 57.54 8.86
C GLN A 32 -14.77 58.12 7.71
N LYS A 33 -14.94 59.44 7.77
CA LYS A 33 -15.59 60.31 6.81
C LYS A 33 -14.87 60.26 5.46
N HIS A 34 -15.56 59.92 4.36
CA HIS A 34 -15.13 60.34 3.03
C HIS A 34 -16.33 60.76 2.18
N GLU A 35 -16.09 61.88 1.50
CA GLU A 35 -17.01 62.83 0.91
C GLU A 35 -17.83 62.26 -0.26
N LYS A 36 -19.10 62.66 -0.33
CA LYS A 36 -19.90 62.60 -1.55
C LYS A 36 -19.29 63.58 -2.56
N LEU A 37 -18.43 63.08 -3.43
CA LEU A 37 -18.02 63.80 -4.63
C LEU A 37 -19.01 63.53 -5.75
N SER A 38 -19.76 64.59 -6.04
CA SER A 38 -20.45 64.89 -7.28
C SER A 38 -19.69 64.37 -8.51
N ARG A 39 -20.36 63.55 -9.33
CA ARG A 39 -19.99 63.41 -10.74
C ARG A 39 -21.18 63.85 -11.59
N LEU A 40 -20.93 65.01 -12.18
CA LEU A 40 -21.76 65.80 -13.05
C LEU A 40 -22.32 64.98 -14.21
N SER A 41 -23.52 65.37 -14.60
CA SER A 41 -24.05 65.34 -15.96
C SER A 41 -22.93 65.59 -16.97
N SER A 42 -22.50 64.55 -17.68
CA SER A 42 -21.68 64.71 -18.87
C SER A 42 -22.63 64.80 -20.07
N SER A 43 -22.83 66.05 -20.48
CA SER A 43 -23.34 66.41 -21.79
C SER A 43 -22.45 65.78 -22.85
N GLY A 44 -22.92 64.68 -23.45
CA GLY A 44 -22.35 64.10 -24.65
C GLY A 44 -22.99 64.73 -25.87
N SER A 45 -22.53 65.94 -26.20
CA SER A 45 -22.66 66.50 -27.54
C SER A 45 -21.93 65.58 -28.51
N SER A 46 -22.67 64.94 -29.41
CA SER A 46 -22.15 64.55 -30.71
C SER A 46 -23.21 64.93 -31.73
N ASP A 47 -23.10 66.17 -32.18
CA ASP A 47 -23.63 66.64 -33.45
C ASP A 47 -22.96 65.81 -34.56
N VAL A 48 -23.54 64.64 -34.83
CA VAL A 48 -23.27 63.89 -36.06
C VAL A 48 -24.36 64.30 -37.04
N SER A 49 -24.01 65.25 -37.90
CA SER A 49 -24.66 65.40 -39.21
C SER A 49 -24.68 64.03 -39.87
N ASN A 50 -25.83 63.37 -39.79
CA ASN A 50 -26.15 62.25 -40.64
C ASN A 50 -27.38 62.68 -41.43
N ASP A 51 -27.12 63.20 -42.61
CA ASP A 51 -28.11 63.33 -43.67
C ASP A 51 -28.55 61.92 -44.07
N SER A 52 -29.54 61.38 -43.35
CA SER A 52 -30.26 60.18 -43.75
C SER A 52 -31.58 60.20 -42.99
N SER A 53 -32.69 60.37 -43.72
CA SER A 53 -34.05 60.16 -43.22
C SER A 53 -34.26 58.68 -42.87
N THR A 54 -33.55 58.20 -41.86
CA THR A 54 -33.64 56.82 -41.40
C THR A 54 -34.89 56.78 -40.54
N ASN A 55 -35.94 56.14 -41.07
CA ASN A 55 -37.24 56.07 -40.43
C ASN A 55 -37.08 55.66 -38.95
N HIS A 56 -37.73 56.36 -38.03
CA HIS A 56 -37.67 56.07 -36.58
C HIS A 56 -37.86 54.57 -36.29
N ALA A 57 -38.73 53.90 -37.05
CA ALA A 57 -38.93 52.47 -37.01
C ALA A 57 -37.64 51.66 -37.25
N GLU A 58 -36.83 51.97 -38.27
CA GLU A 58 -35.58 51.26 -38.57
C GLU A 58 -34.56 51.34 -37.43
N SER A 59 -34.43 52.50 -36.78
CA SER A 59 -33.52 52.66 -35.65
C SER A 59 -33.91 51.76 -34.46
N TYR A 60 -35.22 51.56 -34.24
CA TYR A 60 -35.72 50.61 -33.24
C TYR A 60 -35.46 49.16 -33.65
N PHE A 61 -35.63 48.82 -34.92
CA PHE A 61 -35.32 47.48 -35.44
C PHE A 61 -33.83 47.15 -35.30
N LEU A 62 -32.94 48.07 -35.69
CA LEU A 62 -31.49 47.87 -35.59
C LEU A 62 -31.01 47.74 -34.14
N ARG A 63 -31.60 48.53 -33.21
CA ARG A 63 -31.34 48.40 -31.77
C ARG A 63 -31.84 47.06 -31.21
N ARG A 64 -33.00 46.59 -31.66
CA ARG A 64 -33.55 45.28 -31.29
C ARG A 64 -32.64 44.16 -31.78
N GLU A 65 -32.24 44.21 -33.05
CA GLU A 65 -31.37 43.22 -33.68
C GLU A 65 -30.01 43.15 -32.98
N ASN A 66 -29.36 44.29 -32.74
CA ASN A 66 -28.10 44.34 -31.99
C ASN A 66 -28.22 43.72 -30.59
N ARG A 67 -29.34 43.91 -29.90
CA ARG A 67 -29.57 43.30 -28.58
C ARG A 67 -29.74 41.78 -28.67
N LEU A 68 -30.37 41.28 -29.74
CA LEU A 68 -30.50 39.84 -30.00
C LEU A 68 -29.15 39.21 -30.35
N SER A 69 -28.37 39.87 -31.22
CA SER A 69 -27.02 39.44 -31.59
C SER A 69 -26.07 39.43 -30.39
N ALA A 70 -26.11 40.47 -29.55
CA ALA A 70 -25.34 40.51 -28.31
C ALA A 70 -25.72 39.39 -27.34
N ARG A 71 -27.03 39.08 -27.21
CA ARG A 71 -27.50 37.96 -26.39
C ARG A 71 -27.01 36.62 -26.91
N LYS A 72 -27.12 36.38 -28.23
CA LYS A 72 -26.63 35.15 -28.87
C LYS A 72 -25.12 34.98 -28.68
N LYS A 73 -24.35 36.06 -28.87
CA LYS A 73 -22.90 36.07 -28.65
C LYS A 73 -22.52 35.77 -27.19
N ALA A 74 -23.24 36.35 -26.23
CA ALA A 74 -23.01 36.07 -24.81
C ALA A 74 -23.32 34.61 -24.44
N GLU A 75 -24.37 34.03 -25.02
CA GLU A 75 -24.73 32.62 -24.82
C GLU A 75 -23.69 31.66 -25.44
N GLU A 76 -23.22 31.97 -26.65
CA GLU A 76 -22.17 31.22 -27.33
C GLU A 76 -20.82 31.30 -26.59
N GLU A 77 -20.46 32.49 -26.10
CA GLU A 77 -19.28 32.70 -25.26
C GLU A 77 -19.38 31.96 -23.93
N SER A 78 -20.56 31.92 -23.31
CA SER A 78 -20.80 31.10 -22.11
C SER A 78 -20.59 29.61 -22.39
N ALA A 79 -21.16 29.09 -23.48
CA ALA A 79 -21.00 27.68 -23.86
C ALA A 79 -19.53 27.35 -24.15
N ASN A 80 -18.81 28.22 -24.88
CA ASN A 80 -17.40 28.04 -25.18
C ASN A 80 -16.53 28.00 -23.90
N ASN A 81 -16.81 28.90 -22.96
CA ASN A 81 -16.15 28.92 -21.66
C ASN A 81 -16.41 27.64 -20.86
N ASP A 82 -17.63 27.09 -20.92
CA ASP A 82 -17.95 25.84 -20.24
C ASP A 82 -17.26 24.63 -20.89
N TYR A 83 -17.21 24.56 -22.22
CA TYR A 83 -16.44 23.53 -22.93
C TYR A 83 -14.96 23.60 -22.58
N LYS A 84 -14.37 24.79 -22.56
CA LYS A 84 -12.98 25.01 -22.17
C LYS A 84 -12.69 24.51 -20.75
N LYS A 85 -13.55 24.87 -19.78
CA LYS A 85 -13.42 24.39 -18.39
C LYS A 85 -13.52 22.87 -18.29
N MET A 86 -14.43 22.24 -19.03
CA MET A 86 -14.58 20.78 -19.03
C MET A 86 -13.36 20.09 -19.63
N TYR A 87 -12.80 20.64 -20.71
CA TYR A 87 -11.57 20.15 -21.31
C TYR A 87 -10.36 20.27 -20.38
N GLU A 88 -10.19 21.42 -19.71
CA GLU A 88 -9.13 21.61 -18.72
C GLU A 88 -9.25 20.63 -17.54
N LYS A 89 -10.47 20.40 -17.03
CA LYS A 89 -10.73 19.38 -16.01
C LYS A 89 -10.39 17.97 -16.51
N ALA A 90 -10.76 17.63 -17.75
CA ALA A 90 -10.43 16.34 -18.34
C ALA A 90 -8.91 16.14 -18.49
N LEU A 91 -8.17 17.18 -18.91
CA LEU A 91 -6.71 17.15 -18.97
C LEU A 91 -6.08 16.98 -17.59
N ALA A 92 -6.50 17.77 -16.59
CA ALA A 92 -5.98 17.68 -15.23
C ALA A 92 -6.19 16.28 -14.63
N THR A 93 -7.38 15.70 -14.83
CA THR A 93 -7.67 14.33 -14.39
C THR A 93 -6.85 13.29 -15.15
N ASN A 94 -6.66 13.44 -16.47
CA ASN A 94 -5.83 12.55 -17.26
C ASN A 94 -4.37 12.55 -16.79
N HIS A 95 -3.80 13.74 -16.56
CA HIS A 95 -2.46 13.88 -16.00
C HIS A 95 -2.34 13.22 -14.63
N ARG A 96 -3.29 13.46 -13.73
CA ARG A 96 -3.33 12.83 -12.41
C ARG A 96 -3.39 11.30 -12.49
N LEU A 97 -4.20 10.76 -13.40
CA LEU A 97 -4.32 9.31 -13.61
C LEU A 97 -3.03 8.72 -14.17
N LYS A 98 -2.38 9.39 -15.13
CA LYS A 98 -1.07 8.98 -15.66
C LYS A 98 0.00 8.95 -14.57
N SER A 99 0.09 10.00 -13.74
CA SER A 99 1.03 10.01 -12.61
C SER A 99 0.76 8.88 -11.63
N ARG A 100 -0.51 8.63 -11.28
CA ARG A 100 -0.88 7.53 -10.37
C ARG A 100 -0.61 6.14 -10.97
N LEU A 101 -0.77 5.98 -12.27
CA LEU A 101 -0.41 4.75 -12.96
C LEU A 101 1.11 4.52 -12.89
N GLU A 102 1.90 5.56 -13.12
CA GLU A 102 3.35 5.45 -13.09
C GLU A 102 3.87 5.15 -11.69
N THR A 103 3.35 5.83 -10.66
CA THR A 103 3.69 5.50 -9.26
C THR A 103 3.34 4.06 -8.92
N SER A 104 2.15 3.59 -9.34
CA SER A 104 1.73 2.20 -9.10
C SER A 104 2.62 1.18 -9.81
N LYS A 105 3.08 1.47 -11.04
CA LYS A 105 4.06 0.62 -11.74
C LYS A 105 5.39 0.56 -11.00
N GLN A 106 5.88 1.71 -10.51
CA GLN A 106 7.12 1.76 -9.75
C GLN A 106 7.00 0.98 -8.43
N GLU A 107 5.88 1.13 -7.70
CA GLU A 107 5.59 0.35 -6.50
C GLU A 107 5.55 -1.15 -6.79
N LEU A 108 4.90 -1.58 -7.87
CA LEU A 108 4.89 -2.98 -8.30
C LEU A 108 6.30 -3.50 -8.59
N ALA A 109 7.13 -2.73 -9.30
CA ALA A 109 8.52 -3.11 -9.57
C ALA A 109 9.33 -3.25 -8.27
N MET A 110 9.18 -2.32 -7.32
CA MET A 110 9.85 -2.44 -6.01
C MET A 110 9.40 -3.68 -5.24
N ILE A 111 8.10 -4.00 -5.24
CA ILE A 111 7.57 -5.19 -4.57
C ILE A 111 8.10 -6.47 -5.24
N GLN A 112 8.16 -6.51 -6.57
CA GLN A 112 8.73 -7.63 -7.33
C GLN A 112 10.22 -7.83 -6.98
N ASP A 113 11.01 -6.76 -6.95
CA ASP A 113 12.41 -6.82 -6.55
C ASP A 113 12.58 -7.32 -5.10
N GLN A 114 11.74 -6.85 -4.17
CA GLN A 114 11.76 -7.30 -2.78
C GLN A 114 11.37 -8.78 -2.67
N LEU A 115 10.37 -9.23 -3.43
CA LEU A 115 9.98 -10.63 -3.50
C LEU A 115 11.12 -11.48 -4.05
N GLN A 116 11.77 -11.05 -5.12
CA GLN A 116 12.90 -11.77 -5.70
C GLN A 116 14.08 -11.86 -4.72
N ARG A 117 14.40 -10.77 -4.01
CA ARG A 117 15.44 -10.75 -2.98
C ARG A 117 15.13 -11.69 -1.81
N THR A 118 13.89 -11.68 -1.32
CA THR A 118 13.48 -12.58 -0.22
C THR A 118 13.44 -14.04 -0.66
N GLN A 119 12.97 -14.32 -1.87
CA GLN A 119 12.97 -15.66 -2.46
C GLN A 119 14.40 -16.17 -2.66
N LYS A 120 15.29 -15.37 -3.24
CA LYS A 120 16.68 -15.75 -3.48
C LYS A 120 17.46 -15.89 -2.17
N GLY A 121 17.31 -14.94 -1.25
CA GLY A 121 17.97 -14.99 0.07
C GLY A 121 17.48 -16.14 0.97
N ARG A 122 16.22 -16.59 0.85
CA ARG A 122 15.76 -17.80 1.55
C ARG A 122 16.15 -19.10 0.84
N ALA A 123 16.09 -19.14 -0.49
CA ALA A 123 16.28 -20.37 -1.23
C ALA A 123 17.74 -20.81 -1.26
N GLU A 124 18.69 -19.90 -1.50
CA GLU A 124 20.11 -20.27 -1.63
C GLU A 124 20.77 -20.49 -0.26
N ASP A 125 20.57 -19.59 0.71
CA ASP A 125 21.29 -19.64 1.99
C ASP A 125 20.61 -20.51 3.05
N CYS A 126 19.28 -20.54 3.14
CA CYS A 126 18.61 -21.34 4.17
C CYS A 126 18.41 -22.80 3.73
N SER A 127 18.00 -23.05 2.49
CA SER A 127 17.71 -24.43 2.05
C SER A 127 18.97 -25.30 1.96
N SER A 128 20.07 -24.76 1.42
CA SER A 128 21.32 -25.50 1.29
C SER A 128 21.98 -25.73 2.65
N ASN A 129 22.08 -24.70 3.49
CA ASN A 129 22.71 -24.83 4.79
C ASN A 129 21.91 -25.73 5.74
N MET A 130 20.58 -25.60 5.77
CA MET A 130 19.70 -26.43 6.61
C MET A 130 19.81 -27.92 6.24
N LEU A 131 19.77 -28.24 4.95
CA LEU A 131 19.90 -29.61 4.46
C LEU A 131 21.26 -30.23 4.81
N GLU A 132 22.35 -29.46 4.68
CA GLU A 132 23.69 -29.94 5.03
C GLU A 132 23.88 -30.11 6.55
N THR A 133 23.27 -29.25 7.38
CA THR A 133 23.28 -29.44 8.83
C THR A 133 22.48 -30.67 9.25
N GLU A 134 21.31 -30.92 8.66
CA GLU A 134 20.49 -32.11 8.93
C GLU A 134 21.20 -33.40 8.51
N LYS A 135 21.91 -33.41 7.37
CA LYS A 135 22.72 -34.57 6.94
C LYS A 135 23.83 -34.89 7.94
N LYS A 136 24.55 -33.86 8.43
CA LYS A 136 25.62 -34.03 9.43
C LYS A 136 25.07 -34.56 10.74
N GLU A 137 23.94 -34.02 11.21
CA GLU A 137 23.27 -34.49 12.41
C GLU A 137 22.80 -35.94 12.26
N SER A 138 22.14 -36.28 11.14
CA SER A 138 21.72 -37.64 10.83
C SER A 138 22.90 -38.62 10.82
N TRP A 139 24.03 -38.23 10.22
CA TRP A 139 25.23 -39.07 10.22
C TRP A 139 25.83 -39.25 11.62
N SER A 140 25.89 -38.19 12.42
CA SER A 140 26.36 -38.25 13.82
C SER A 140 25.49 -39.19 14.67
N ILE A 141 24.16 -39.08 14.54
CA ILE A 141 23.20 -39.95 15.22
C ILE A 141 23.37 -41.40 14.77
N LYS A 142 23.47 -41.65 13.46
CA LYS A 142 23.70 -43.00 12.92
C LYS A 142 24.99 -43.61 13.48
N LYS A 143 26.08 -42.83 13.49
CA LYS A 143 27.35 -43.27 14.07
C LYS A 143 27.21 -43.62 15.55
N ARG A 144 26.46 -42.82 16.32
CA ARG A 144 26.21 -43.09 17.74
C ARG A 144 25.34 -44.34 17.94
N ILE A 145 24.35 -44.57 17.09
CA ILE A 145 23.54 -45.80 17.11
C ILE A 145 24.44 -47.00 16.88
N THR A 146 25.27 -46.98 15.83
CA THR A 146 26.19 -48.10 15.53
C THR A 146 27.17 -48.38 16.67
N ASP A 147 27.72 -47.34 17.30
CA ASP A 147 28.59 -47.47 18.48
C ASP A 147 27.85 -48.10 19.68
N LEU A 148 26.60 -47.69 19.94
CA LEU A 148 25.77 -48.30 20.99
C LEU A 148 25.38 -49.75 20.67
N GLU A 149 25.09 -50.07 19.40
CA GLU A 149 24.83 -51.44 18.93
C GLU A 149 26.04 -52.35 19.16
N GLU A 150 27.26 -51.86 18.86
CA GLU A 150 28.50 -52.59 19.12
C GLU A 150 28.72 -52.84 20.61
N GLN A 151 28.51 -51.82 21.46
CA GLN A 151 28.62 -51.96 22.91
C GLN A 151 27.63 -53.00 23.46
N LEU A 152 26.40 -53.04 22.95
CA LEU A 152 25.41 -54.05 23.32
C LEU A 152 25.85 -55.46 22.91
N LYS A 153 26.45 -55.61 21.73
CA LYS A 153 26.99 -56.89 21.26
C LYS A 153 28.10 -57.40 22.19
N VAL A 154 29.08 -56.55 22.51
CA VAL A 154 30.17 -56.89 23.44
C VAL A 154 29.62 -57.27 24.81
N LYS A 155 28.63 -56.53 25.32
CA LYS A 155 27.99 -56.85 26.61
C LYS A 155 27.29 -58.21 26.58
N ALA A 156 26.62 -58.55 25.48
CA ALA A 156 25.98 -59.86 25.33
C ALA A 156 27.02 -60.99 25.32
N GLU A 157 28.12 -60.82 24.59
CA GLU A 157 29.24 -61.78 24.56
C GLU A 157 29.85 -61.99 25.95
N LEU A 158 30.15 -60.90 26.68
CA LEU A 158 30.67 -60.99 28.05
C LEU A 158 29.68 -61.65 29.02
N ASN A 159 28.37 -61.44 28.85
CA ASN A 159 27.37 -62.10 29.68
C ASN A 159 27.32 -63.60 29.42
N MET A 160 27.38 -64.03 28.16
CA MET A 160 27.44 -65.46 27.81
C MET A 160 28.70 -66.10 28.37
N GLU A 161 29.86 -65.45 28.24
CA GLU A 161 31.13 -65.98 28.76
C GLU A 161 31.13 -66.04 30.29
N ASN A 162 30.60 -65.02 30.96
CA ASN A 162 30.42 -65.05 32.42
C ASN A 162 29.49 -66.19 32.85
N GLN A 163 28.43 -66.48 32.09
CA GLN A 163 27.55 -67.60 32.38
C GLN A 163 28.27 -68.94 32.20
N ARG A 164 29.02 -69.10 31.11
CA ARG A 164 29.85 -70.29 30.85
C ARG A 164 30.85 -70.53 31.98
N LEU A 165 31.55 -69.48 32.42
CA LEU A 165 32.49 -69.54 33.54
C LEU A 165 31.79 -69.86 34.86
N LYS A 166 30.58 -69.34 35.11
CA LYS A 166 29.79 -69.71 36.30
C LYS A 166 29.40 -71.18 36.28
N ASP A 167 29.00 -71.70 35.13
CA ASP A 167 28.62 -73.11 34.99
C ASP A 167 29.84 -74.03 35.18
N GLU A 168 30.99 -73.64 34.64
CA GLU A 168 32.29 -74.30 34.82
C GLU A 168 32.74 -74.29 36.29
N ASN A 169 32.72 -73.11 36.94
CA ASN A 169 33.01 -72.99 38.37
C ASN A 169 32.04 -73.81 39.23
N GLY A 170 30.74 -73.81 38.89
CA GLY A 170 29.74 -74.63 39.56
C GLY A 170 30.03 -76.12 39.40
N ALA A 171 30.50 -76.57 38.24
CA ALA A 171 30.94 -77.94 38.02
C ALA A 171 32.17 -78.29 38.86
N LEU A 172 33.17 -77.42 38.90
CA LEU A 172 34.38 -77.60 39.73
C LEU A 172 34.06 -77.67 41.22
N ILE A 173 33.22 -76.76 41.73
CA ILE A 173 32.76 -76.79 43.14
C ILE A 173 32.09 -78.13 43.46
N ARG A 174 31.25 -78.65 42.56
CA ARG A 174 30.61 -79.97 42.75
C ARG A 174 31.64 -81.09 42.82
N VAL A 175 32.66 -81.08 41.96
CA VAL A 175 33.74 -82.08 41.96
C VAL A 175 34.53 -82.01 43.26
N ILE A 176 34.98 -80.82 43.67
CA ILE A 176 35.72 -80.62 44.93
C ILE A 176 34.89 -81.11 46.11
N THR A 177 33.61 -80.72 46.19
CA THR A 177 32.71 -81.12 47.27
C THR A 177 32.54 -82.65 47.36
N LYS A 178 32.56 -83.38 46.24
CA LYS A 178 32.52 -84.86 46.21
C LYS A 178 33.82 -85.51 46.69
N LEU A 179 34.97 -84.88 46.42
CA LEU A 179 36.29 -85.37 46.80
C LEU A 179 36.68 -84.98 48.24
N SER A 180 36.03 -83.97 48.83
CA SER A 180 36.30 -83.49 50.20
C SER A 180 35.40 -84.11 51.28
N LYS A 181 34.62 -85.14 50.94
CA LYS A 181 33.88 -85.99 51.90
C LYS A 181 34.61 -87.32 52.05
#